data_AF-F4Y578-F1
#
_entry.id   AF-F4Y578-F1
#
_cell.length_a   1.000
_cell.length_b   1.000
_cell.length_c   1.000
_cell.angle_alpha   90.00
_cell.angle_beta   90.00
_cell.angle_gamma   90.00
#
_symmetry.space_group_name_H-M   'P 1'
#
loop_
_entity.id
_entity.type
_entity.pdbx_description
1 polymer ?
#
loop_
_entity_poly.entity_id
_entity_poly.type
_entity_poly.pdbx_seq_one_letter_code
_entity_poly.pdbx_strand_id
1 'polypeptide(L)'
;LHAYLTKLIIADKERELEEYKEKQDDNQNGGDIAKISTKNDKYLMDMEELFSQVDEKRKKREIPDYLCGKISFELMREPCITPSGITYDRKDIEEHLQRVGHFDPVTRSPLTQDQLIPNLAMK
;
A
#
# COMPACT_ATOMS: atom_id res chain seq x y z
N LEU A 1 13.67 -13.29 -0.59
CA LEU A 1 12.62 -13.93 -1.41
C LEU A 1 12.79 -13.61 -2.90
N HIS A 2 12.76 -12.34 -3.34
CA HIS A 2 12.96 -11.94 -4.75
C HIS A 2 14.16 -12.64 -5.42
N ALA A 3 15.37 -12.41 -4.90
CA ALA A 3 16.60 -12.98 -5.44
C ALA A 3 16.63 -14.52 -5.47
N TYR A 4 15.86 -15.20 -4.61
CA TYR A 4 15.77 -16.66 -4.64
C TYR A 4 14.90 -17.14 -5.79
N LEU A 5 13.74 -16.49 -6.02
CA LEU A 5 12.84 -16.86 -7.11
C LEU A 5 13.45 -16.52 -8.48
N THR A 6 14.14 -15.39 -8.61
CA THR A 6 14.92 -15.05 -9.82
C THR A 6 15.97 -16.13 -10.12
N LYS A 7 16.71 -16.59 -9.10
CA LYS A 7 17.69 -17.67 -9.26
C LYS A 7 17.05 -18.99 -9.71
N LEU A 8 15.88 -19.34 -9.18
CA LEU A 8 15.16 -20.54 -9.60
C LEU A 8 14.76 -20.47 -11.07
N ILE A 9 14.23 -19.34 -11.55
CA ILE A 9 13.81 -19.18 -12.95
C ILE A 9 15.02 -19.23 -13.89
N ILE A 10 16.15 -18.63 -13.51
CA ILE A 10 17.39 -18.71 -14.29
C ILE A 10 17.89 -20.15 -14.36
N ALA A 11 17.94 -20.86 -13.22
CA ALA A 11 18.38 -22.25 -13.18
C ALA A 11 17.43 -23.18 -13.97
N ASP A 12 16.13 -22.91 -13.96
CA ASP A 12 15.13 -23.65 -14.73
C ASP A 12 15.33 -23.43 -16.24
N LYS A 13 15.56 -22.17 -16.65
CA LYS A 13 15.90 -21.81 -18.03
C LYS A 13 17.17 -22.52 -18.51
N GLU A 14 18.22 -22.53 -17.69
CA GLU A 14 19.48 -23.20 -18.01
C GLU A 14 19.27 -24.71 -18.20
N ARG A 15 18.54 -25.36 -17.29
CA ARG A 15 18.22 -26.79 -17.39
C ARG A 15 17.36 -27.12 -18.61
N GLU A 16 16.31 -26.35 -18.88
CA GLU A 16 15.45 -26.54 -20.07
C GLU A 16 16.27 -26.42 -21.37
N LEU A 17 17.23 -25.49 -21.43
CA LEU A 17 18.10 -25.29 -22.59
C LEU A 17 19.12 -26.41 -22.77
N GLU A 18 19.72 -26.92 -21.69
CA GLU A 18 20.66 -28.04 -21.74
C GLU A 18 19.96 -29.33 -22.18
N GLU A 19 18.83 -29.66 -21.55
CA GLU A 19 18.04 -30.84 -21.94
C GLU A 19 17.58 -30.78 -23.41
N TYR A 20 17.27 -29.58 -23.91
CA TYR A 20 16.86 -29.40 -25.30
C TYR A 20 18.03 -29.53 -26.29
N LYS A 21 19.25 -29.14 -25.87
CA LYS A 21 20.48 -29.33 -26.65
C LYS A 21 20.93 -30.79 -26.71
N GLU A 22 20.79 -31.53 -25.61
CA GLU A 22 21.17 -32.95 -25.55
C GLU A 22 20.25 -33.86 -26.38
N LYS A 23 19.00 -33.45 -26.60
CA LYS A 23 17.98 -34.25 -27.30
C LYS A 23 18.00 -34.10 -28.83
N GLN A 24 18.93 -33.35 -29.46
CA GLN A 24 18.87 -33.09 -30.91
C GLN A 24 20.18 -33.16 -31.71
N ASP A 25 20.02 -33.67 -32.95
CA ASP A 25 20.99 -33.84 -34.03
C ASP A 25 20.68 -32.81 -35.15
N ASP A 26 21.29 -31.62 -35.02
CA ASP A 26 21.79 -30.69 -36.05
C ASP A 26 20.97 -30.11 -37.23
N ASN A 27 19.63 -30.17 -37.36
CA ASN A 27 19.04 -29.56 -38.59
C ASN A 27 17.74 -28.75 -38.57
N GLN A 28 17.08 -28.46 -37.42
CA GLN A 28 15.86 -27.62 -37.44
C GLN A 28 15.53 -27.04 -36.04
N ASN A 29 16.27 -26.04 -35.52
CA ASN A 29 16.10 -25.77 -34.08
C ASN A 29 16.21 -24.34 -33.52
N GLY A 30 16.41 -23.31 -34.35
CA GLY A 30 16.44 -21.92 -33.85
C GLY A 30 15.13 -21.46 -33.19
N GLY A 31 13.98 -22.00 -33.65
CA GLY A 31 12.65 -21.56 -33.22
C GLY A 31 12.25 -22.01 -31.81
N ASP A 32 12.63 -23.21 -31.38
CA ASP A 32 12.17 -23.75 -30.09
C ASP A 32 13.07 -23.31 -28.92
N ILE A 33 14.37 -23.16 -29.16
CA ILE A 33 15.29 -22.50 -28.21
C ILE A 33 14.84 -21.05 -27.97
N ALA A 34 14.43 -20.34 -29.03
CA ALA A 34 13.89 -18.99 -28.90
C ALA A 34 12.61 -18.98 -28.06
N LYS A 35 11.68 -19.91 -28.27
CA LYS A 35 10.46 -20.01 -27.45
C LYS A 35 10.76 -20.26 -25.97
N ILE A 36 11.69 -21.17 -25.66
CA ILE A 36 12.11 -21.47 -24.28
C ILE A 36 12.72 -20.23 -23.63
N SER A 37 13.61 -19.51 -24.33
CA SER A 37 14.17 -18.26 -23.82
C SER A 37 13.07 -17.23 -23.59
N THR A 38 12.23 -16.96 -24.60
CA THR A 38 11.16 -15.94 -24.51
C THR A 38 10.18 -16.24 -23.38
N LYS A 39 9.83 -17.50 -23.14
CA LYS A 39 8.96 -17.91 -22.03
C LYS A 39 9.59 -17.59 -20.68
N ASN A 40 10.85 -17.96 -20.47
CA ASN A 40 11.56 -17.74 -19.21
C ASN A 40 11.88 -16.25 -18.98
N ASP A 41 12.25 -15.53 -20.04
CA ASP A 41 12.46 -14.09 -20.02
C ASP A 41 11.16 -13.36 -19.62
N LYS A 42 10.01 -13.81 -20.14
CA LYS A 42 8.70 -13.31 -19.70
C LYS A 42 8.45 -13.58 -18.23
N TYR A 43 8.73 -14.78 -17.71
CA TYR A 43 8.55 -15.06 -16.29
C TYR A 43 9.46 -14.22 -15.40
N LEU A 44 10.69 -13.92 -15.84
CA LEU A 44 11.57 -12.99 -15.13
C LEU A 44 10.99 -11.58 -15.12
N MET A 45 10.51 -11.08 -16.27
CA MET A 45 9.89 -9.76 -16.38
C MET A 45 8.66 -9.65 -15.47
N ASP A 46 7.74 -10.62 -15.53
CA ASP A 46 6.52 -10.64 -14.71
C ASP A 46 6.88 -10.67 -13.20
N MET A 47 7.95 -11.38 -12.82
CA MET A 47 8.45 -11.44 -11.44
C MET A 47 9.08 -10.13 -10.98
N GLU A 48 9.94 -9.51 -11.79
CA GLU A 48 10.51 -8.19 -11.48
C GLU A 48 9.40 -7.14 -11.36
N GLU A 49 8.42 -7.18 -12.25
CA GLU A 49 7.28 -6.28 -12.23
C GLU A 49 6.46 -6.44 -10.94
N LEU A 50 6.16 -7.68 -10.53
CA LEU A 50 5.39 -7.94 -9.31
C LEU A 50 6.07 -7.38 -8.06
N PHE A 51 7.39 -7.57 -7.92
CA PHE A 51 8.14 -7.01 -6.79
C PHE A 51 8.27 -5.48 -6.87
N SER A 52 8.48 -4.92 -8.07
CA SER A 52 8.50 -3.48 -8.31
C SER A 52 7.18 -2.81 -7.90
N GLN A 53 6.04 -3.36 -8.32
CA GLN A 53 4.71 -2.83 -7.96
C GLN A 53 4.48 -2.80 -6.45
N VAL A 54 4.93 -3.85 -5.74
CA VAL A 54 4.82 -3.92 -4.28
C VAL A 54 5.71 -2.88 -3.60
N ASP A 55 6.95 -2.71 -4.07
CA ASP A 55 7.88 -1.74 -3.51
C ASP A 55 7.42 -0.30 -3.75
N GLU A 56 6.89 0.02 -4.93
CA GLU A 56 6.32 1.33 -5.23
C GLU A 56 5.10 1.65 -4.32
N LYS A 57 4.22 0.68 -4.08
CA LYS A 57 3.11 0.84 -3.13
C LYS A 57 3.60 1.02 -1.70
N ARG A 58 4.70 0.37 -1.29
CA ARG A 58 5.29 0.52 0.06
C ARG A 58 5.99 1.86 0.28
N LYS A 59 6.52 2.48 -0.78
CA LYS A 59 7.14 3.81 -0.70
C LYS A 59 6.11 4.91 -0.38
N LYS A 60 4.89 4.78 -0.91
CA LYS A 60 3.81 5.74 -0.67
C LYS A 60 3.17 5.51 0.70
N ARG A 61 3.75 6.15 1.73
CA ARG A 61 3.16 6.24 3.08
C ARG A 61 2.22 7.43 3.20
N GLU A 62 1.31 7.57 2.24
CA GLU A 62 0.32 8.65 2.28
C GLU A 62 -0.80 8.25 3.24
N ILE A 63 -0.93 8.98 4.35
CA ILE A 63 -2.06 8.85 5.27
C ILE A 63 -3.20 9.68 4.67
N PRO A 64 -4.37 9.10 4.37
CA PRO A 64 -5.47 9.89 3.85
C PRO A 64 -5.94 10.97 4.84
N ASP A 65 -6.06 12.22 4.37
CA ASP A 65 -6.41 13.39 5.19
C ASP A 65 -7.74 13.27 5.96
N TYR A 66 -8.66 12.43 5.48
CA TYR A 66 -9.94 12.18 6.16
C TYR A 66 -9.78 11.31 7.42
N LEU A 67 -8.65 10.62 7.59
CA LEU A 67 -8.28 9.93 8.82
C LEU A 67 -7.51 10.84 9.79
N CYS A 68 -7.15 12.05 9.36
CA CYS A 68 -6.44 13.03 10.17
C CYS A 68 -7.40 14.00 10.87
N GLY A 69 -7.08 14.34 12.11
CA GLY A 69 -7.84 15.31 12.90
C GLY A 69 -7.72 16.72 12.31
N LYS A 70 -8.77 17.54 12.41
CA LYS A 70 -8.77 18.92 11.89
C LYS A 70 -7.99 19.92 12.76
N ILE A 71 -7.43 19.48 13.88
CA ILE A 71 -6.61 20.28 14.79
C ILE A 71 -5.14 19.84 14.71
N SER A 72 -4.85 18.57 14.98
CA SER A 72 -3.48 18.02 14.94
C SER A 72 -2.94 17.83 13.52
N PHE A 73 -3.80 17.65 12.53
CA PHE A 73 -3.43 17.20 11.17
C PHE A 73 -2.68 15.86 11.16
N GLU A 74 -2.77 15.10 12.26
CA GLU A 74 -2.21 13.76 12.43
C GLU A 74 -3.32 12.72 12.46
N LEU A 75 -2.94 11.45 12.29
CA LEU A 75 -3.84 10.31 12.38
C LEU A 75 -4.54 10.28 13.75
N MET A 76 -5.88 10.27 13.73
CA MET A 76 -6.68 10.25 14.94
C MET A 76 -6.52 8.93 15.69
N ARG A 77 -6.27 9.00 17.00
CA ARG A 77 -6.22 7.82 17.89
C ARG A 77 -7.60 7.52 18.48
N GLU A 78 -8.31 8.57 18.85
CA GLU A 78 -9.64 8.49 19.46
C GLU A 78 -10.61 9.39 18.70
N PRO A 79 -11.13 8.95 17.54
CA PRO A 79 -12.00 9.78 16.72
C PRO A 79 -13.32 10.03 17.45
N CYS A 80 -13.70 11.31 17.58
CA CYS A 80 -15.00 11.74 18.08
C CYS A 80 -15.64 12.76 17.14
N ILE A 81 -16.96 12.67 16.98
CA ILE A 81 -17.75 13.50 16.07
C ILE A 81 -18.54 14.55 16.86
N THR A 82 -18.57 15.78 16.35
CA THR A 82 -19.39 16.88 16.87
C THR A 82 -20.79 16.85 16.25
N PRO A 83 -21.80 17.52 16.84
CA PRO A 83 -23.13 17.66 16.22
C PRO A 83 -23.10 18.28 14.82
N SER A 84 -22.06 19.07 14.50
CA SER A 84 -21.81 19.62 13.17
C SER A 84 -21.35 18.57 12.15
N GLY A 85 -21.15 17.31 12.55
CA GLY A 85 -20.72 16.20 11.70
C GLY A 85 -19.21 16.13 11.46
N ILE A 86 -18.41 16.91 12.19
CA ILE A 86 -16.96 16.95 12.00
C ILE A 86 -16.28 16.03 13.02
N THR A 87 -15.34 15.23 12.54
CA THR A 87 -14.55 14.32 13.40
C THR A 87 -13.20 14.94 13.75
N TYR A 88 -12.84 14.84 15.01
CA TYR A 88 -11.57 15.28 15.59
C TYR A 88 -10.95 14.14 16.40
N ASP A 89 -9.66 14.25 16.72
CA ASP A 89 -9.11 13.47 17.83
C ASP A 89 -9.65 14.04 19.15
N ARG A 90 -10.12 13.16 20.03
CA ARG A 90 -10.69 13.51 21.34
C ARG A 90 -9.80 14.45 22.13
N LYS A 91 -8.49 14.15 22.20
CA LYS A 91 -7.57 14.94 23.02
C LYS A 91 -7.49 16.38 22.53
N ASP A 92 -7.43 16.56 21.22
CA ASP A 92 -7.25 17.87 20.59
C ASP A 92 -8.51 18.73 20.72
N ILE A 93 -9.70 18.15 20.51
CA ILE A 93 -10.96 18.90 20.63
C ILE A 93 -11.28 19.23 22.08
N GLU A 94 -10.98 18.34 23.03
CA GLU A 94 -11.15 18.62 24.46
C GLU A 94 -10.21 19.75 24.92
N GLU A 95 -8.96 19.76 24.45
CA GLU A 95 -8.02 20.85 24.71
C GLU A 95 -8.52 22.17 24.11
N HIS A 96 -9.07 22.16 22.89
CA HIS A 96 -9.67 23.33 22.26
C HIS A 96 -10.82 23.90 23.11
N LEU A 97 -11.75 23.05 23.53
CA LEU A 97 -12.91 23.46 24.33
C LEU A 97 -12.48 24.06 25.67
N GLN A 98 -11.42 23.54 26.28
CA GLN A 98 -10.90 24.02 27.56
C GLN A 98 -10.08 25.32 27.43
N ARG A 99 -9.25 25.46 26.40
CA ARG A 99 -8.26 26.56 26.29
C ARG A 99 -8.69 27.70 25.37
N VAL A 100 -9.47 27.41 24.34
CA VAL A 100 -9.84 28.38 23.29
C VAL A 100 -11.28 28.84 23.47
N GLY A 101 -12.21 27.91 23.66
CA GLY A 101 -13.61 28.23 23.96
C GLY A 101 -14.60 27.15 23.53
N HIS A 102 -15.84 27.31 23.99
CA HIS A 102 -16.95 26.37 23.79
C HIS A 102 -17.62 26.51 22.42
N PHE A 103 -16.84 26.31 21.36
CA PHE A 103 -17.34 26.33 19.99
C PHE A 103 -16.59 25.31 19.12
N ASP A 104 -17.22 24.87 18.03
CA ASP A 104 -16.63 23.97 17.05
C ASP A 104 -15.54 24.70 16.23
N PRO A 105 -14.29 24.19 16.14
CA PRO A 105 -13.17 24.89 15.51
C PRO A 105 -13.42 25.32 14.06
N VAL A 106 -14.24 24.57 13.32
CA VAL A 106 -14.47 24.77 11.88
C VAL A 106 -15.75 25.57 11.66
N THR A 107 -16.86 25.16 12.27
CA THR A 107 -18.18 25.76 12.03
C THR A 107 -18.49 26.94 12.96
N ARG A 108 -17.72 27.10 14.05
CA ARG A 108 -17.96 28.09 15.12
C ARG A 108 -19.32 27.96 15.81
N SER A 109 -20.02 26.86 15.60
CA SER A 109 -21.25 26.54 16.32
C SER A 109 -20.94 26.30 17.79
N PRO A 110 -21.84 26.64 18.74
CA PRO A 110 -21.64 26.34 20.15
C PRO A 110 -21.40 24.83 20.34
N LEU A 111 -20.36 24.50 21.10
CA LEU A 111 -19.94 23.11 21.32
C LEU A 111 -19.46 22.94 22.75
N THR A 112 -19.90 21.87 23.40
CA THR A 112 -19.46 21.48 24.75
C THR A 112 -18.96 20.04 24.76
N GLN A 113 -18.17 19.68 25.77
CA GLN A 113 -17.49 18.38 25.82
C GLN A 113 -18.46 17.19 25.88
N ASP A 114 -19.62 17.35 26.52
CA ASP A 114 -20.68 16.35 26.61
C ASP A 114 -21.35 16.03 25.27
N GLN A 115 -21.19 16.90 24.27
CA GLN A 115 -21.71 16.71 22.92
C GLN A 115 -20.76 15.89 22.02
N LEU A 116 -19.56 15.53 22.52
CA LEU A 116 -18.58 14.76 21.76
C LEU A 116 -18.93 13.26 21.75
N ILE A 117 -19.42 12.78 20.62
CA ILE A 117 -19.83 11.38 20.46
C ILE A 117 -18.65 10.56 19.90
N PRO A 118 -18.27 9.41 20.51
CA PRO A 118 -17.27 8.52 19.93
C PRO A 118 -17.65 8.08 18.52
N ASN A 119 -16.77 8.30 17.54
CA ASN A 119 -17.01 7.87 16.16
C ASN A 119 -16.51 6.43 15.98
N LEU A 120 -17.31 5.47 16.41
CA LEU A 120 -16.96 4.04 16.38
C LEU A 120 -16.77 3.48 14.96
N ALA A 121 -17.34 4.12 13.93
CA ALA A 121 -17.15 3.70 12.54
C ALA A 121 -15.77 4.04 11.99
N MET A 122 -15.09 5.03 12.60
CA MET A 122 -13.75 5.47 12.25
C MET A 122 -12.65 4.85 13.14
N LYS A 123 -13.03 4.09 14.18
CA LYS A 123 -12.11 3.51 15.15
C LYS A 123 -11.63 2.12 14.73
#